data_AF-A0A178M1I6-F1
#
_entry.id   AF-A0A178M1I6-F1
#
_cell.length_a   1.000
_cell.length_b   1.000
_cell.length_c   1.000
_cell.angle_alpha   90.00
_cell.angle_beta   90.00
_cell.angle_gamma   90.00
#
_symmetry.space_group_name_H-M   'P 1'
#
loop_
_entity.id
_entity.type
_entity.pdbx_description
1 polymer ?
#
loop_
_entity_poly.entity_id
_entity_poly.type
_entity_poly.pdbx_seq_one_letter_code
_entity_poly.pdbx_strand_id
1 'polypeptide(L)'
;MSAYTTRPTAAELVAAVAQFLDTDVRAVGGQTGFHARVAANVLRTVERELLDDKDEPVRASLAGLGFADETELAQAIRDGRLDDRAEEVIASLRTLVRHRLRFDHPGYADGL
;
A
#
# COMPACT_ATOMS: atom_id res chain seq x y z
N MET A 1 9.55 -21.45 14.16
CA MET A 1 9.00 -22.03 15.41
C MET A 1 7.49 -22.02 15.29
N SER A 2 6.85 -23.20 15.35
CA SER A 2 5.42 -23.38 15.16
C SER A 2 4.58 -22.56 16.12
N ALA A 3 3.63 -21.80 15.59
CA ALA A 3 2.44 -21.40 16.32
C ALA A 3 1.27 -22.25 15.79
N TYR A 4 0.77 -23.14 16.64
CA TYR A 4 -0.55 -23.76 16.51
C TYR A 4 -1.62 -22.67 16.67
N THR A 5 -1.73 -21.76 15.71
CA THR A 5 -2.87 -20.86 15.59
C THR A 5 -3.67 -21.29 14.37
N THR A 6 -4.76 -22.01 14.61
CA THR A 6 -5.73 -22.41 13.57
C THR A 6 -6.60 -21.23 13.11
N ARG A 7 -6.28 -20.00 13.53
CA ARG A 7 -7.06 -18.82 13.19
C ARG A 7 -6.45 -18.14 11.96
N PRO A 8 -7.27 -17.81 10.96
CA PRO A 8 -6.80 -17.09 9.78
C PRO A 8 -6.25 -15.71 10.17
N THR A 9 -5.23 -15.28 9.44
CA THR A 9 -4.68 -13.93 9.49
C THR A 9 -5.69 -12.90 8.98
N ALA A 10 -5.45 -11.61 9.27
CA ALA A 10 -6.28 -10.54 8.74
C ALA A 10 -6.27 -10.53 7.20
N ALA A 11 -5.12 -10.77 6.57
CA ALA A 11 -4.99 -10.88 5.12
C ALA A 11 -5.85 -12.03 4.55
N GLU A 12 -5.80 -13.22 5.17
CA GLU A 12 -6.61 -14.37 4.75
C GLU A 12 -8.12 -14.12 4.90
N LEU A 13 -8.53 -13.44 5.98
CA LEU A 13 -9.93 -13.05 6.17
C LEU A 13 -10.40 -12.05 5.10
N VAL A 14 -9.58 -11.03 4.81
CA VAL A 14 -9.87 -10.03 3.77
C VAL A 14 -9.95 -10.68 2.39
N ALA A 15 -9.02 -11.59 2.08
CA ALA A 15 -9.01 -12.35 0.83
C ALA A 15 -10.29 -13.19 0.67
N ALA A 16 -10.71 -13.89 1.72
CA ALA A 16 -11.93 -14.69 1.72
C ALA A 16 -13.19 -13.84 1.45
N VAL A 17 -13.29 -12.65 2.06
CA VAL A 17 -14.41 -11.72 1.81
C VAL A 17 -14.36 -11.18 0.38
N ALA A 18 -13.19 -10.79 -0.11
CA ALA A 18 -13.02 -10.31 -1.48
C ALA A 18 -13.45 -11.36 -2.51
N GLN A 19 -13.10 -12.63 -2.28
CA GLN A 19 -13.53 -13.75 -3.11
C GLN A 19 -15.04 -13.90 -3.11
N PHE A 20 -15.69 -13.98 -1.94
CA PHE A 20 -17.15 -14.08 -1.82
C PHE A 20 -17.88 -12.93 -2.54
N LEU A 21 -17.37 -11.70 -2.43
CA LEU A 21 -17.96 -10.56 -3.14
C LEU A 21 -17.85 -10.71 -4.66
N ASP A 22 -16.72 -11.19 -5.16
CA ASP A 22 -16.46 -11.32 -6.60
C ASP A 22 -17.16 -12.53 -7.24
N THR A 23 -17.48 -13.56 -6.44
CA THR A 23 -18.20 -14.76 -6.88
C THR A 23 -19.69 -14.64 -6.64
N ASP A 24 -20.11 -14.69 -5.38
CA ASP A 24 -21.50 -14.91 -4.98
C ASP A 24 -22.31 -13.61 -5.09
N VAL A 25 -21.77 -12.51 -4.56
CA VAL A 25 -22.49 -11.22 -4.55
C VAL A 25 -22.50 -10.59 -5.93
N ARG A 26 -21.39 -10.71 -6.67
CA ARG A 26 -21.30 -10.18 -8.03
C ARG A 26 -22.31 -10.83 -8.98
N ALA A 27 -22.66 -12.10 -8.77
CA ALA A 27 -23.64 -12.83 -9.56
C ALA A 27 -25.06 -12.21 -9.50
N VAL A 28 -25.38 -11.40 -8.48
CA VAL A 28 -26.64 -10.64 -8.38
C VAL A 28 -26.81 -9.64 -9.53
N GLY A 29 -25.70 -9.14 -10.11
CA GLY A 29 -25.70 -8.24 -11.24
C GLY A 29 -26.19 -6.81 -10.93
N GLY A 30 -26.37 -6.02 -11.98
CA GLY A 30 -26.81 -4.62 -11.87
C GLY A 30 -25.87 -3.75 -11.00
N GLN A 31 -26.46 -2.77 -10.32
CA GLN A 31 -25.74 -1.87 -9.41
C GLN A 31 -25.05 -2.62 -8.25
N THR A 32 -25.71 -3.65 -7.71
CA THR A 32 -25.18 -4.47 -6.62
C THR A 32 -23.93 -5.23 -7.06
N GLY A 33 -23.95 -5.87 -8.23
CA GLY A 33 -22.79 -6.56 -8.76
C GLY A 33 -21.62 -5.62 -9.11
N PHE A 34 -21.91 -4.39 -9.52
CA PHE A 34 -20.90 -3.35 -9.69
C PHE A 34 -20.25 -2.97 -8.35
N HIS A 35 -21.05 -2.67 -7.32
CA HIS A 35 -20.55 -2.33 -5.99
C HIS A 35 -19.75 -3.47 -5.35
N ALA A 36 -20.17 -4.72 -5.58
CA ALA A 36 -19.43 -5.91 -5.14
C ALA A 36 -18.02 -5.97 -5.77
N ARG A 37 -17.90 -5.68 -7.07
CA ARG A 37 -16.60 -5.60 -7.75
C ARG A 37 -15.73 -4.47 -7.18
N VAL A 38 -16.31 -3.29 -6.93
CA VAL A 38 -15.58 -2.16 -6.33
C VAL A 38 -15.06 -2.54 -4.95
N ALA A 39 -15.93 -3.09 -4.10
CA ALA A 39 -15.56 -3.51 -2.75
C ALA A 39 -14.48 -4.61 -2.76
N ALA A 40 -14.61 -5.61 -3.64
CA ALA A 40 -13.59 -6.66 -3.80
C ALA A 40 -12.22 -6.09 -4.21
N ASN A 41 -12.19 -5.09 -5.09
CA ASN A 41 -10.94 -4.44 -5.48
C ASN A 41 -10.30 -3.66 -4.32
N VAL A 42 -11.10 -2.93 -3.54
CA VAL A 42 -10.62 -2.23 -2.34
C VAL A 42 -10.05 -3.23 -1.33
N LEU A 43 -10.75 -4.34 -1.07
CA LEU A 43 -10.26 -5.39 -0.18
C LEU A 43 -8.96 -6.02 -0.68
N ARG A 44 -8.79 -6.20 -1.99
CA ARG A 44 -7.50 -6.67 -2.55
C ARG A 44 -6.37 -5.66 -2.34
N THR A 45 -6.64 -4.35 -2.33
CA THR A 45 -5.65 -3.34 -1.94
C THR A 45 -5.25 -3.52 -0.48
N VAL A 46 -6.23 -3.62 0.42
CA VAL A 46 -5.98 -3.86 1.86
C VAL A 46 -5.24 -5.18 2.09
N GLU A 47 -5.57 -6.24 1.34
CA GLU A 47 -4.85 -7.52 1.40
C GLU A 47 -3.36 -7.34 1.06
N ARG A 48 -3.04 -6.59 -0.01
CA ARG A 48 -1.64 -6.34 -0.39
C ARG A 48 -0.90 -5.52 0.68
N GLU A 49 -1.56 -4.55 1.31
CA GLU A 49 -1.00 -3.79 2.42
C GLU A 49 -0.74 -4.69 3.64
N LEU A 50 -1.70 -5.55 4.01
CA LEU A 50 -1.57 -6.47 5.14
C LEU A 50 -0.50 -7.54 4.93
N LEU A 51 -0.20 -7.89 3.68
CA LEU A 51 0.88 -8.82 3.33
C LEU A 51 2.25 -8.16 3.25
N ASP A 52 2.32 -6.82 3.26
CA ASP A 52 3.60 -6.11 3.25
C ASP A 52 4.15 -5.94 4.66
N ASP A 53 5.02 -6.88 5.04
CA ASP A 53 5.84 -6.79 6.25
C ASP A 53 7.07 -5.85 6.07
N LYS A 54 7.18 -5.13 4.93
CA LYS A 54 8.43 -4.49 4.50
C LYS A 54 8.28 -3.01 4.12
N ASP A 55 7.97 -2.19 5.12
CA ASP A 55 8.24 -0.75 5.10
C ASP A 55 9.75 -0.40 5.08
N GLU A 56 10.64 -1.40 5.04
CA GLU A 56 12.08 -1.23 5.08
C GLU A 56 12.63 -0.29 3.99
N PRO A 57 12.21 -0.37 2.70
CA PRO A 57 12.69 0.55 1.68
C PRO A 57 12.26 1.99 1.93
N VAL A 58 11.04 2.21 2.46
CA VAL A 58 10.53 3.54 2.81
C VAL A 58 11.30 4.10 4.00
N ARG A 59 11.46 3.30 5.06
CA ARG A 59 12.23 3.68 6.26
C ARG A 59 13.70 3.98 5.93
N ALA A 60 14.34 3.16 5.10
CA ALA A 60 15.71 3.40 4.65
C ALA A 60 15.83 4.68 3.81
N SER A 61 14.85 4.95 2.94
CA SER A 61 14.81 6.16 2.11
C SER A 61 14.63 7.44 2.95
N LEU A 62 13.79 7.40 3.98
CA LEU A 62 13.60 8.51 4.93
C LEU A 62 14.84 8.71 5.80
N ALA A 63 15.42 7.62 6.33
CA ALA A 63 16.64 7.67 7.13
C ALA A 63 17.83 8.24 6.34
N GLY A 64 17.94 7.95 5.04
CA GLY A 64 18.97 8.53 4.15
C GLY A 64 18.87 10.06 4.02
N LEU A 65 17.67 10.63 4.18
CA LEU A 65 17.47 12.07 4.26
C LEU A 65 17.63 12.64 5.67
N GLY A 66 17.69 11.79 6.69
CA GLY A 66 17.81 12.17 8.10
C GLY A 66 16.47 12.34 8.83
N PHE A 67 15.39 11.74 8.34
CA PHE A 67 14.05 11.85 8.94
C PHE A 67 13.55 10.49 9.43
N ALA A 68 12.84 10.49 10.56
CA ALA A 68 12.25 9.29 11.13
C ALA A 68 10.93 8.91 10.43
N ASP A 69 10.20 9.90 9.93
CA ASP A 69 8.93 9.73 9.26
C ASP A 69 8.65 10.79 8.17
N GLU A 70 7.54 10.60 7.45
CA GLU A 70 7.11 11.52 6.40
C GLU A 70 6.61 12.86 6.92
N THR A 71 6.16 12.93 8.17
CA THR A 71 5.69 14.18 8.78
C THR A 71 6.87 15.14 8.97
N GLU A 72 7.99 14.64 9.49
CA GLU A 72 9.23 15.39 9.64
C GLU A 72 9.79 15.83 8.28
N LEU A 73 9.80 14.93 7.29
CA LEU A 73 10.22 15.26 5.92
C LEU A 73 9.33 16.36 5.31
N ALA A 74 8.00 16.25 5.44
CA ALA A 74 7.07 17.22 4.89
C ALA A 74 7.18 18.60 5.58
N GLN A 75 7.55 18.64 6.87
CA GLN A 75 7.89 19.88 7.55
C GLN A 75 9.19 20.46 6.97
N ALA A 76 10.24 19.65 6.82
CA ALA A 76 11.52 20.10 6.28
C ALA A 76 11.45 20.68 4.88
N ILE A 77 10.65 20.08 4.00
CA ILE A 77 10.39 20.59 2.65
C ILE A 77 9.69 21.96 2.72
N ARG A 78 8.67 22.11 3.58
CA ARG A 78 7.95 23.38 3.74
C ARG A 78 8.82 24.49 4.34
N ASP A 79 9.76 24.13 5.21
CA ASP A 79 10.71 25.05 5.82
C ASP A 79 11.86 25.44 4.88
N GLY A 80 11.96 24.85 3.67
CA GLY A 80 13.07 25.07 2.73
C GLY A 80 14.40 24.44 3.17
N ARG A 81 14.39 23.53 4.15
CA ARG A 81 15.61 22.92 4.74
C ARG A 81 16.32 21.93 3.82
N LEU A 82 15.74 21.63 2.66
CA LEU A 82 16.23 20.63 1.71
C LEU A 82 16.38 21.19 0.29
N ASP A 83 16.31 22.51 0.12
CA ASP A 83 16.34 23.17 -1.19
C ASP A 83 17.69 22.94 -1.92
N ASP A 84 18.76 22.74 -1.16
CA ASP A 84 20.11 22.39 -1.66
C ASP A 84 20.27 20.89 -1.99
N ARG A 85 19.29 20.06 -1.60
CA ARG A 85 19.29 18.59 -1.77
C ARG A 85 18.10 18.08 -2.59
N ALA A 86 17.57 18.93 -3.48
CA ALA A 86 16.34 18.64 -4.23
C ALA A 86 16.34 17.28 -4.96
N GLU A 87 17.47 16.87 -5.55
CA GLU A 87 17.58 15.58 -6.25
C GLU A 87 17.40 14.38 -5.30
N GLU A 88 18.00 14.44 -4.11
CA GLU A 88 17.87 13.41 -3.08
C GLU A 88 16.43 13.32 -2.57
N VAL A 89 15.77 14.48 -2.38
CA VAL A 89 14.36 14.54 -1.98
C VAL A 89 13.48 13.88 -3.04
N ILE A 90 13.66 14.23 -4.32
CA ILE A 90 12.88 13.64 -5.42
C ILE A 90 13.10 12.12 -5.52
N ALA A 91 14.33 11.64 -5.33
CA ALA A 91 14.63 10.21 -5.32
C ALA A 91 13.91 9.49 -4.17
N SER A 92 13.89 10.10 -2.98
CA SER A 92 13.17 9.53 -1.83
C SER A 92 11.67 9.50 -2.06
N LEU A 93 11.07 10.62 -2.50
CA LEU A 93 9.63 10.69 -2.82
C LEU A 93 9.22 9.67 -3.89
N ARG A 94 10.05 9.46 -4.92
CA ARG A 94 9.81 8.39 -5.91
C ARG A 94 9.78 7.00 -5.28
N THR A 95 10.66 6.72 -4.32
CA THR A 95 10.66 5.44 -3.60
C THR A 95 9.38 5.25 -2.80
N LEU A 96 8.95 6.27 -2.06
CA LEU A 96 7.70 6.27 -1.29
C LEU A 96 6.48 6.05 -2.21
N VAL A 97 6.40 6.79 -3.32
CA VAL A 97 5.30 6.66 -4.27
C VAL A 97 5.30 5.29 -4.95
N ARG A 98 6.45 4.77 -5.37
CA ARG A 98 6.54 3.42 -5.96
C ARG A 98 6.10 2.35 -4.97
N HIS A 99 6.45 2.47 -3.69
CA HIS A 99 6.00 1.55 -2.65
C HIS A 99 4.47 1.56 -2.54
N ARG A 100 3.84 2.74 -2.44
CA ARG A 100 2.37 2.88 -2.40
C ARG A 100 1.66 2.35 -3.64
N LEU A 101 2.19 2.63 -4.83
CA LEU A 101 1.60 2.19 -6.09
C LEU A 101 1.55 0.67 -6.24
N ARG A 102 2.46 -0.06 -5.58
CA ARG A 102 2.42 -1.53 -5.58
C ARG A 102 1.17 -2.06 -4.87
N PHE A 103 0.60 -1.31 -3.93
CA PHE A 103 -0.66 -1.64 -3.29
C PHE A 103 -1.84 -1.15 -4.12
N ASP A 104 -1.86 0.10 -4.57
CA ASP A 104 -3.05 0.66 -5.22
C ASP A 104 -3.28 0.13 -6.65
N HIS A 105 -2.20 -0.02 -7.41
CA HIS A 105 -2.29 -0.36 -8.83
C HIS A 105 -1.03 -1.12 -9.29
N PRO A 106 -0.92 -2.43 -8.99
CA PRO A 106 0.33 -3.17 -9.17
C PRO A 106 0.88 -3.14 -10.60
N GLY A 107 0.03 -3.02 -11.63
CA GLY A 107 0.46 -2.91 -13.03
C GLY A 107 1.11 -1.57 -13.44
N TYR A 108 1.07 -0.53 -12.60
CA TYR A 108 1.75 0.75 -12.89
C TYR A 108 3.22 0.73 -12.46
N ALA A 109 3.62 -0.18 -11.58
CA ALA A 109 5.01 -0.34 -11.17
C ALA A 109 5.90 -0.89 -12.29
N ASP A 110 5.33 -1.56 -13.30
CA ASP A 110 6.06 -2.14 -14.44
C ASP A 110 6.46 -1.11 -15.51
N GLY A 111 5.93 0.12 -15.42
CA GLY A 111 6.16 1.20 -16.40
C GLY A 111 7.00 2.38 -15.88
N LEU A 112 7.55 2.29 -14.67
CA LEU A 112 8.38 3.31 -13.99
C LEU A 112 9.83 2.86 -13.83
#